data_AF-A0A7H4NRI7-F1
#
_entry.id   AF-A0A7H4NRI7-F1
#
_cell.length_a   1.000
_cell.length_b   1.000
_cell.length_c   1.000
_cell.angle_alpha   90.00
_cell.angle_beta   90.00
_cell.angle_gamma   90.00
#
_symmetry.space_group_name_H-M   'P 1'
#
loop_
_entity.id
_entity.type
_entity.pdbx_description
1 polymer ?
#
loop_
_entity_poly.entity_id
_entity_poly.type
_entity_poly.pdbx_seq_one_letter_code
_entity_poly.pdbx_strand_id
1 'polypeptide(L)' 'MFKGHINTGLARWAIASLLTLATCIGVVMAMTMWGLRGWA' A
#
# COMPACT_ATOMS: atom_id res chain seq x y z
N MET A 1 0.12 -24.71 -17.94
CA MET A 1 -0.40 -24.06 -16.71
C MET A 1 0.67 -23.53 -15.74
N PHE A 2 1.97 -23.55 -16.07
CA PHE A 2 3.02 -22.98 -15.21
C PHE A 2 2.94 -21.45 -15.04
N LYS A 3 2.35 -20.74 -16.01
CA LYS A 3 2.18 -19.28 -15.97
C LYS A 3 1.08 -18.82 -14.99
N GLY A 4 0.14 -19.70 -14.62
CA GLY A 4 -0.98 -19.38 -13.74
C GLY A 4 -0.57 -19.20 -12.27
N HIS A 5 0.20 -20.13 -11.72
CA HIS A 5 0.70 -20.04 -10.34
C HIS A 5 1.61 -18.84 -10.11
N ILE A 6 2.46 -18.51 -11.10
CA ILE A 6 3.32 -17.32 -11.04
C ILE A 6 2.50 -16.03 -11.13
N ASN A 7 1.52 -15.96 -12.03
CA ASN A 7 0.67 -14.76 -12.16
C ASN A 7 -0.19 -14.55 -10.90
N THR A 8 -0.68 -15.62 -10.27
CA THR A 8 -1.41 -15.56 -9.00
C THR A 8 -0.50 -15.18 -7.83
N GLY A 9 0.73 -15.68 -7.80
CA GLY A 9 1.75 -15.28 -6.82
C GLY A 9 2.13 -13.80 -6.95
N LEU A 10 2.31 -13.33 -8.18
CA LEU A 10 2.59 -11.94 -8.52
C LEU A 10 1.41 -11.03 -8.13
N ALA A 11 0.18 -11.45 -8.43
CA ALA A 11 -1.02 -10.71 -8.06
C ALA A 11 -1.16 -10.58 -6.53
N ARG A 12 -0.89 -11.66 -5.78
CA ARG A 12 -0.93 -11.62 -4.31
C ARG A 12 0.18 -10.75 -3.71
N TRP A 13 1.38 -10.81 -4.28
CA TRP A 13 2.49 -9.94 -3.87
C TRP A 13 2.21 -8.47 -4.20
N ALA A 14 1.69 -8.19 -5.39
CA ALA A 14 1.28 -6.85 -5.80
C ALA A 14 0.18 -6.29 -4.90
N ILE A 15 -0.85 -7.06 -4.56
CA ILE A 15 -1.89 -6.62 -3.62
C ILE A 15 -1.30 -6.32 -2.22
N ALA A 16 -0.38 -7.15 -1.73
CA ALA A 16 0.28 -6.89 -0.45
C ALA A 16 1.08 -5.58 -0.48
N SER A 17 1.87 -5.34 -1.54
CA SER A 17 2.61 -4.09 -1.73
C SER A 17 1.69 -2.87 -1.88
N LEU A 18 0.60 -3.00 -2.64
CA LEU A 18 -0.38 -1.94 -2.80
C LEU A 18 -1.11 -1.62 -1.49
N LEU A 19 -1.44 -2.63 -0.68
CA LEU A 19 -2.08 -2.43 0.62
C LEU A 19 -1.17 -1.68 1.60
N THR A 20 0.12 -2.04 1.67
CA THR A 20 1.07 -1.31 2.53
C THR A 20 1.26 0.12 2.05
N LEU A 21 1.41 0.36 0.74
CA LEU A 21 1.53 1.71 0.19
C LEU A 21 0.27 2.53 0.45
N ALA A 22 -0.91 1.95 0.21
CA ALA A 22 -2.19 2.60 0.49
C ALA A 22 -2.33 2.96 1.97
N THR A 23 -1.87 2.10 2.88
CA THR A 23 -1.89 2.36 4.33
C THR A 23 -0.96 3.52 4.69
N CYS A 24 0.28 3.50 4.19
CA CYS A 24 1.24 4.58 4.42
C CYS A 24 0.71 5.92 3.90
N ILE A 25 0.17 5.93 2.69
CA ILE A 25 -0.45 7.11 2.07
C ILE A 25 -1.65 7.58 2.91
N GLY A 26 -2.51 6.67 3.35
CA GLY A 26 -3.68 6.98 4.18
C GLY A 26 -3.29 7.65 5.51
N VAL A 27 -2.24 7.15 6.18
CA VAL A 27 -1.73 7.75 7.41
C VAL A 27 -1.16 9.15 7.15
N VAL A 28 -0.38 9.34 6.07
CA VAL A 28 0.15 10.66 5.69
C VAL A 28 -0.97 11.63 5.32
N MET A 29 -1.98 11.18 4.57
CA MET A 29 -3.17 11.97 4.24
C MET A 29 -3.96 12.35 5.49
N ALA A 30 -4.13 11.43 6.45
CA ALA A 30 -4.81 11.71 7.71
C ALA A 30 -4.06 12.76 8.55
N MET A 31 -2.72 12.64 8.65
CA MET A 31 -1.89 13.64 9.34
C MET A 31 -1.95 15.01 8.66
N THR A 32 -1.97 15.04 7.32
CA THR A 32 -2.06 16.30 6.56
C THR A 32 -3.44 16.93 6.62
N MET A 33 -4.53 16.15 6.64
CA MET A 33 -5.91 16.63 6.79
C MET A 33 -6.20 17.17 8.19
N TRP A 34 -5.71 16.51 9.24
CA TRP A 34 -5.87 16.97 10.62
C TRP A 34 -4.96 18.17 10.96
N GLY A 35 -4.12 18.62 10.01
CA GLY A 35 -3.22 19.74 10.23
C GLY A 35 -2.07 19.43 11.19
N LEU A 36 -1.75 18.15 11.44
CA LEU A 36 -0.58 17.70 12.22
C LEU A 36 0.72 17.87 11.42
N ARG A 37 0.91 19.04 10.80
CA ARG A 37 2.09 19.44 10.02
C ARG A 37 3.30 19.82 10.90
N GLY A 38 3.21 19.56 12.21
CA GLY A 38 4.13 20.03 13.24
C GLY A 38 4.80 18.93 14.05
N TRP A 39 5.07 17.76 13.45
CA TRP A 39 6.04 16.80 14.02
C TRP A 39 7.35 16.95 13.24
N ALA A 40 8.00 18.09 13.46
CA ALA A 40 9.42 18.31 13.22
C ALA A 40 10.08 18.51 14.59
#